data_AF-A0A552J9I3-F1
#
_entry.id   AF-A0A552J9I3-F1
#
_cell.length_a   1.000
_cell.length_b   1.000
_cell.length_c   1.000
_cell.angle_alpha   90.00
_cell.angle_beta   90.00
_cell.angle_gamma   90.00
#
_symmetry.space_group_name_H-M   'P 1'
#
loop_
_entity.id
_entity.type
_entity.pdbx_description
1 polymer ?
#
loop_
_entity_poly.entity_id
_entity_poly.type
_entity_poly.pdbx_seq_one_letter_code
_entity_poly.pdbx_strand_id
1 'polypeptide(L)'
;MKKIQQLCFVSGVALATLATASAAQAALVVVPADLAPGAQYRLVFVTSGTRDATSADINDYNTFVTSQATGGTAAIDTALDLALNAAGFNPNTIEWKVIGSTATVAARDNTGTNPSSPGVPIYLIDGNRIANDNGDLWDGSIIRPIDRTQNDTSDTFSFIWSGSSSNGEALIPNLLGDSFVAGGFTSTSSNGWIDAQTAIDRVNVRSVYALSGVLTKPGGGGITVPEHTSILGFITLGGLMLGGAVRKGRK
;
A
#
# COMPACT_ATOMS: atom_id res chain seq x y z
N MET A 1 8.80 -23.57 73.90
CA MET A 1 7.98 -22.45 73.38
C MET A 1 7.82 -22.61 71.87
N LYS A 2 6.57 -22.90 71.45
CA LYS A 2 5.86 -22.64 70.19
C LYS A 2 6.61 -22.28 68.87
N LYS A 3 6.34 -23.15 67.86
CA LYS A 3 5.95 -22.95 66.43
C LYS A 3 6.96 -22.27 65.47
N ILE A 4 7.25 -22.79 64.27
CA ILE A 4 6.41 -22.91 63.05
C ILE A 4 7.04 -24.02 62.13
N GLN A 5 6.39 -25.16 61.87
CA GLN A 5 5.54 -25.53 60.69
C GLN A 5 6.21 -25.35 59.30
N GLN A 6 6.54 -26.46 58.61
CA GLN A 6 5.88 -27.00 57.39
C GLN A 6 6.06 -26.09 56.14
N LEU A 7 6.39 -26.57 54.94
CA LEU A 7 5.76 -27.67 54.20
C LEU A 7 6.58 -27.96 52.92
N CYS A 8 6.55 -29.22 52.47
CA CYS A 8 6.96 -29.68 51.14
C CYS A 8 6.34 -28.85 50.01
N PHE A 9 6.95 -28.79 48.81
CA PHE A 9 6.28 -29.10 47.53
C PHE A 9 7.26 -29.02 46.35
N VAL A 10 7.01 -29.94 45.42
CA VAL A 10 7.62 -30.14 44.10
C VAL A 10 7.37 -28.91 43.22
N SER A 11 8.38 -28.40 42.51
CA SER A 11 8.19 -27.46 41.38
C SER A 11 9.13 -27.90 40.26
N GLY A 12 8.70 -28.26 39.05
CA GLY A 12 7.70 -27.58 38.24
C GLY A 12 8.46 -27.00 37.05
N VAL A 13 8.59 -27.78 35.97
CA VAL A 13 9.23 -27.34 34.72
C VAL A 13 8.36 -26.23 34.13
N ALA A 14 8.83 -24.99 34.21
CA ALA A 14 8.19 -23.85 33.59
C ALA A 14 8.46 -23.90 32.08
N LEU A 15 7.43 -24.28 31.31
CA LEU A 15 7.40 -24.09 29.86
C LEU A 15 7.28 -22.58 29.59
N ALA A 16 8.40 -21.95 29.23
CA ALA A 16 8.43 -20.56 28.80
C ALA A 16 7.78 -20.46 27.42
N THR A 17 6.49 -20.11 27.37
CA THR A 17 5.85 -19.63 26.16
C THR A 17 6.45 -18.28 25.80
N LEU A 18 7.37 -18.29 24.84
CA LEU A 18 7.89 -17.10 24.17
C LEU A 18 6.72 -16.47 23.39
N ALA A 19 5.96 -15.60 24.05
CA ALA A 19 5.03 -14.72 23.37
C ALA A 19 5.85 -13.71 22.56
N THR A 20 6.14 -14.03 21.31
CA THR A 20 6.54 -13.02 20.33
C THR A 20 5.37 -12.07 20.19
N ALA A 21 5.45 -10.92 20.86
CA ALA A 21 4.61 -9.78 20.53
C ALA A 21 4.97 -9.40 19.09
N SER A 22 4.19 -9.87 18.13
CA SER A 22 4.19 -9.28 16.80
C SER A 22 3.78 -7.84 16.97
N ALA A 23 4.70 -6.90 16.74
CA ALA A 23 4.32 -5.52 16.54
C ALA A 23 3.30 -5.54 15.39
N ALA A 24 2.07 -5.10 15.66
CA ALA A 24 1.11 -4.82 14.60
C ALA A 24 1.70 -3.66 13.79
N GLN A 25 2.46 -3.98 12.75
CA GLN A 25 2.83 -3.00 11.73
C GLN A 25 1.51 -2.48 11.13
N ALA A 26 1.38 -1.16 11.04
CA ALA A 26 0.32 -0.57 10.25
C ALA A 26 0.43 -1.16 8.85
N ALA A 27 -0.57 -1.90 8.39
CA ALA A 27 -0.54 -2.49 7.08
C ALA A 27 -0.69 -1.39 6.02
N LEU A 28 0.00 -1.52 4.88
CA LEU A 28 -0.25 -0.69 3.71
C LEU A 28 -1.76 -0.68 3.40
N VAL A 29 -2.28 0.50 3.06
CA VAL A 29 -3.69 0.69 2.72
C VAL A 29 -3.79 0.93 1.22
N VAL A 30 -3.65 -0.17 0.47
CA VAL A 30 -3.67 -0.15 -1.01
C VAL A 30 -5.08 -0.03 -1.60
N VAL A 31 -6.12 -0.14 -0.79
CA VAL A 31 -7.52 0.13 -1.14
C VAL A 31 -8.02 1.30 -0.30
N PRO A 32 -8.15 2.51 -0.88
CA PRO A 32 -8.60 3.67 -0.13
C PRO A 32 -9.99 3.49 0.46
N ALA A 33 -10.15 3.89 1.72
CA ALA A 33 -11.38 3.71 2.49
C ALA A 33 -12.52 4.62 2.02
N ASP A 34 -12.19 5.81 1.50
CA ASP A 34 -13.13 6.84 1.08
C ASP A 34 -13.76 6.60 -0.31
N LEU A 35 -13.27 5.59 -1.04
CA LEU A 35 -13.81 5.20 -2.34
C LEU A 35 -14.99 4.23 -2.20
N ALA A 36 -16.02 4.40 -3.04
CA ALA A 36 -17.06 3.38 -3.18
C ALA A 36 -16.52 2.12 -3.88
N PRO A 37 -17.08 0.92 -3.62
CA PRO A 37 -16.76 -0.26 -4.42
C PRO A 37 -16.96 -0.02 -5.92
N GLY A 38 -16.04 -0.50 -6.75
CA GLY A 38 -16.05 -0.25 -8.20
C GLY A 38 -15.48 1.11 -8.62
N ALA A 39 -15.16 2.01 -7.69
CA ALA A 39 -14.48 3.26 -8.03
C ALA A 39 -13.06 3.01 -8.53
N GLN A 40 -12.60 3.84 -9.46
CA GLN A 40 -11.26 3.75 -10.04
C GLN A 40 -10.29 4.71 -9.35
N TYR A 41 -9.02 4.30 -9.27
CA TYR A 41 -7.95 5.08 -8.65
C TYR A 41 -6.58 4.60 -9.13
N ARG A 42 -5.51 5.31 -8.76
CA ARG A 42 -4.12 4.89 -8.95
C ARG A 42 -3.37 4.90 -7.63
N LEU A 43 -2.32 4.11 -7.55
CA LEU A 43 -1.36 4.09 -6.44
C LEU A 43 -0.04 4.73 -6.87
N VAL A 44 0.58 5.46 -5.96
CA VAL A 44 1.92 6.04 -6.14
C VAL A 44 2.80 5.73 -4.93
N PHE A 45 4.10 5.55 -5.16
CA PHE A 45 5.11 5.38 -4.11
C PHE A 45 6.49 5.83 -4.60
N VAL A 46 7.45 6.01 -3.68
CA VAL A 46 8.87 6.23 -3.99
C VAL A 46 9.65 4.92 -3.87
N THR A 47 10.48 4.59 -4.83
CA THR A 47 11.22 3.31 -4.79
C THR A 47 12.23 3.29 -3.64
N SER A 48 12.28 2.20 -2.85
CA SER A 48 13.38 2.00 -1.89
C SER A 48 14.70 1.67 -2.59
N GLY A 49 14.64 1.02 -3.74
CA GLY A 49 15.79 0.84 -4.61
C GLY A 49 16.15 2.13 -5.31
N THR A 50 17.43 2.24 -5.67
CA THR A 50 17.97 3.39 -6.38
C THR A 50 18.57 2.97 -7.72
N ARG A 51 18.59 3.88 -8.68
CA ARG A 51 19.28 3.70 -9.96
C ARG A 51 19.92 4.98 -10.45
N ASP A 52 20.86 4.85 -11.36
CA ASP A 52 21.36 6.00 -12.13
C ASP A 52 20.32 6.47 -13.15
N ALA A 53 20.55 7.68 -13.68
CA ALA A 53 19.72 8.31 -14.71
C ALA A 53 20.41 8.38 -16.07
N THR A 54 21.26 7.39 -16.38
CA THR A 54 22.08 7.37 -17.61
C THR A 54 21.30 6.98 -18.87
N SER A 55 20.21 6.25 -18.72
CA SER A 55 19.41 5.78 -19.86
C SER A 55 18.54 6.89 -20.44
N ALA A 56 18.50 6.97 -21.76
CA ALA A 56 17.59 7.83 -22.52
C ALA A 56 16.27 7.13 -22.91
N ASP A 57 16.13 5.82 -22.62
CA ASP A 57 14.92 5.06 -22.87
C ASP A 57 14.04 5.03 -21.61
N ILE A 58 12.81 5.54 -21.72
CA ILE A 58 11.85 5.57 -20.62
C ILE A 58 11.47 4.16 -20.14
N ASN A 59 11.57 3.15 -21.01
CA ASN A 59 11.20 1.78 -20.69
C ASN A 59 12.16 1.14 -19.68
N ASP A 60 13.42 1.56 -19.64
CA ASP A 60 14.35 1.09 -18.61
C ASP A 60 13.86 1.51 -17.22
N TYR A 61 13.35 2.72 -17.07
CA TYR A 61 12.81 3.24 -15.81
C TYR A 61 11.47 2.59 -15.45
N ASN A 62 10.60 2.38 -16.43
CA ASN A 62 9.34 1.63 -16.24
C ASN A 62 9.61 0.19 -15.77
N THR A 63 10.59 -0.48 -16.37
CA THR A 63 11.02 -1.83 -15.96
C THR A 63 11.55 -1.82 -14.53
N PHE A 64 12.35 -0.82 -14.18
CA PHE A 64 12.85 -0.66 -12.83
C PHE A 64 11.72 -0.50 -11.82
N VAL A 65 10.80 0.45 -11.99
CA VAL A 65 9.70 0.64 -11.02
C VAL A 65 8.76 -0.56 -10.94
N THR A 66 8.56 -1.27 -12.06
CA THR A 66 7.81 -2.54 -12.05
C THR A 66 8.50 -3.58 -11.18
N SER A 67 9.81 -3.76 -11.33
CA SER A 67 10.59 -4.65 -10.46
C SER A 67 10.56 -4.22 -8.99
N GLN A 68 10.50 -2.91 -8.72
CA GLN A 68 10.40 -2.41 -7.36
C GLN A 68 9.02 -2.72 -6.76
N ALA A 69 7.95 -2.66 -7.52
CA ALA A 69 6.61 -3.01 -7.04
C ALA A 69 6.46 -4.52 -6.78
N THR A 70 6.97 -5.36 -7.68
CA THR A 70 6.81 -6.84 -7.63
C THR A 70 7.97 -7.58 -6.95
N GLY A 71 8.97 -6.86 -6.43
CA GLY A 71 10.14 -7.43 -5.73
C GLY A 71 11.22 -8.03 -6.64
N GLY A 72 11.06 -7.91 -7.96
CA GLY A 72 12.09 -8.17 -8.98
C GLY A 72 12.37 -9.65 -9.26
N THR A 73 12.00 -10.56 -8.36
CA THR A 73 12.04 -12.01 -8.57
C THR A 73 10.81 -12.66 -7.91
N ALA A 74 10.31 -13.76 -8.48
CA ALA A 74 9.12 -14.47 -7.99
C ALA A 74 9.24 -15.07 -6.56
N ALA A 75 10.40 -14.94 -5.91
CA ALA A 75 10.66 -15.44 -4.56
C ALA A 75 10.74 -14.32 -3.51
N ILE A 76 10.67 -13.05 -3.92
CA ILE A 76 10.76 -11.90 -3.03
C ILE A 76 9.50 -11.07 -3.21
N ASP A 77 8.53 -11.23 -2.31
CA ASP A 77 7.35 -10.39 -2.30
C ASP A 77 7.66 -9.10 -1.51
N THR A 78 7.29 -7.95 -2.06
CA THR A 78 7.36 -6.68 -1.32
C THR A 78 6.15 -6.55 -0.38
N ALA A 79 6.20 -5.62 0.58
CA ALA A 79 5.04 -5.35 1.41
C ALA A 79 3.83 -4.89 0.54
N LEU A 80 4.09 -4.12 -0.52
CA LEU A 80 3.10 -3.68 -1.50
C LEU A 80 2.50 -4.86 -2.26
N ASP A 81 3.33 -5.78 -2.76
CA ASP A 81 2.86 -6.98 -3.47
C ASP A 81 1.95 -7.84 -2.58
N LEU A 82 2.38 -8.10 -1.34
CA LEU A 82 1.59 -8.82 -0.35
C LEU A 82 0.26 -8.12 -0.03
N ALA A 83 0.29 -6.79 0.14
CA ALA A 83 -0.91 -6.00 0.43
C ALA A 83 -1.90 -6.00 -0.75
N LEU A 84 -1.41 -5.91 -1.99
CA LEU A 84 -2.23 -5.98 -3.20
C LEU A 84 -2.86 -7.36 -3.38
N ASN A 85 -2.09 -8.43 -3.20
CA ASN A 85 -2.61 -9.80 -3.20
C ASN A 85 -3.68 -9.99 -2.11
N ALA A 86 -3.43 -9.54 -0.89
CA ALA A 86 -4.38 -9.63 0.22
C ALA A 86 -5.67 -8.81 -0.03
N ALA A 87 -5.56 -7.71 -0.77
CA ALA A 87 -6.70 -6.90 -1.20
C ALA A 87 -7.46 -7.49 -2.42
N GLY A 88 -7.02 -8.62 -2.97
CA GLY A 88 -7.69 -9.31 -4.07
C GLY A 88 -7.28 -8.83 -5.47
N PHE A 89 -6.17 -8.09 -5.59
CA PHE A 89 -5.56 -7.81 -6.88
C PHE A 89 -4.62 -8.94 -7.30
N ASN A 90 -4.32 -9.02 -8.60
CA ASN A 90 -3.20 -9.79 -9.11
C ASN A 90 -2.05 -8.82 -9.43
N PRO A 91 -1.01 -8.72 -8.59
CA PRO A 91 0.07 -7.74 -8.78
C PRO A 91 0.79 -7.85 -10.12
N ASN A 92 0.87 -9.05 -10.69
CA ASN A 92 1.52 -9.30 -11.99
C ASN A 92 0.77 -8.67 -13.18
N THR A 93 -0.46 -8.20 -12.97
CA THR A 93 -1.28 -7.53 -14.00
C THR A 93 -1.30 -6.01 -13.83
N ILE A 94 -0.74 -5.49 -12.74
CA ILE A 94 -0.68 -4.07 -12.49
C ILE A 94 0.52 -3.49 -13.23
N GLU A 95 0.25 -2.63 -14.20
CA GLU A 95 1.30 -1.88 -14.86
C GLU A 95 1.84 -0.79 -13.93
N TRP A 96 3.16 -0.64 -13.88
CA TRP A 96 3.84 0.43 -13.16
C TRP A 96 4.67 1.27 -14.13
N LYS A 97 4.55 2.58 -14.01
CA LYS A 97 5.25 3.55 -14.85
C LYS A 97 6.01 4.52 -13.96
N VAL A 98 7.21 4.90 -14.39
CA VAL A 98 7.98 5.93 -13.68
C VAL A 98 7.30 7.28 -13.87
N ILE A 99 7.29 8.11 -12.82
CA ILE A 99 7.00 9.54 -12.98
C ILE A 99 8.31 10.23 -13.35
N GLY A 100 8.61 10.25 -14.65
CA GLY A 100 9.81 10.91 -15.17
C GLY A 100 9.77 11.08 -16.69
N SER A 101 10.63 11.96 -17.20
CA SER A 101 10.67 12.33 -18.61
C SER A 101 12.04 12.07 -19.23
N THR A 102 12.04 11.56 -20.45
CA THR A 102 13.20 11.52 -21.35
C THR A 102 13.01 12.56 -22.47
N ALA A 103 13.99 12.66 -23.37
CA ALA A 103 13.92 13.58 -24.51
C ALA A 103 12.72 13.36 -25.45
N THR A 104 12.14 12.16 -25.46
CA THR A 104 11.07 11.77 -26.39
C THR A 104 9.75 11.45 -25.71
N VAL A 105 9.74 11.30 -24.37
CA VAL A 105 8.54 10.92 -23.62
C VAL A 105 8.43 11.76 -22.36
N ALA A 106 7.36 12.56 -22.28
CA ALA A 106 7.02 13.34 -21.09
C ALA A 106 6.43 12.42 -19.99
N ALA A 107 6.64 12.77 -18.72
CA ALA A 107 6.14 12.00 -17.58
C ALA A 107 4.63 11.81 -17.65
N ARG A 108 3.88 12.88 -17.91
CA ARG A 108 2.42 12.84 -17.99
C ARG A 108 1.89 11.94 -19.11
N ASP A 109 2.66 11.76 -20.18
CA ASP A 109 2.31 10.86 -21.28
C ASP A 109 2.70 9.41 -20.96
N ASN A 110 3.87 9.19 -20.36
CA ASN A 110 4.34 7.86 -19.93
C ASN A 110 3.38 7.19 -18.93
N THR A 111 2.82 7.98 -18.00
CA THR A 111 1.89 7.51 -16.97
C THR A 111 0.42 7.53 -17.42
N GLY A 112 0.11 8.14 -18.57
CA GLY A 112 -1.26 8.35 -19.03
C GLY A 112 -2.07 9.25 -18.10
N THR A 113 -1.44 10.30 -17.56
CA THR A 113 -2.04 11.27 -16.63
C THR A 113 -2.08 12.68 -17.22
N ASN A 114 -2.34 12.81 -18.52
CA ASN A 114 -2.39 14.11 -19.16
C ASN A 114 -3.53 14.97 -18.54
N PRO A 115 -3.26 16.24 -18.14
CA PRO A 115 -4.21 17.07 -17.39
C PRO A 115 -5.45 17.49 -18.21
N SER A 116 -5.43 17.28 -19.53
CA SER A 116 -6.60 17.49 -20.40
C SER A 116 -7.73 16.47 -20.17
N SER A 117 -7.42 15.33 -19.54
CA SER A 117 -8.40 14.34 -19.09
C SER A 117 -8.47 14.38 -17.56
N PRO A 118 -9.66 14.40 -16.93
CA PRO A 118 -9.76 14.40 -15.48
C PRO A 118 -9.05 13.18 -14.89
N GLY A 119 -9.12 12.01 -15.51
CA GLY A 119 -8.49 10.81 -14.98
C GLY A 119 -9.18 10.34 -13.70
N VAL A 120 -8.39 9.84 -12.75
CA VAL A 120 -8.87 9.21 -11.50
C VAL A 120 -8.00 9.69 -10.33
N PRO A 121 -8.50 9.65 -9.09
CA PRO A 121 -7.71 10.05 -7.94
C PRO A 121 -6.49 9.17 -7.71
N ILE A 122 -5.45 9.77 -7.15
CA ILE A 122 -4.15 9.16 -6.95
C ILE A 122 -3.88 9.12 -5.45
N TYR A 123 -3.51 7.94 -4.96
CA TYR A 123 -3.28 7.67 -3.56
C TYR A 123 -1.88 7.14 -3.33
N LEU A 124 -1.29 7.56 -2.22
CA LEU A 124 -0.12 6.91 -1.66
C LEU A 124 -0.52 5.52 -1.17
N ILE A 125 0.43 4.59 -1.17
CA ILE A 125 0.23 3.20 -0.74
C ILE A 125 -0.12 3.03 0.75
N ASP A 126 -0.17 4.11 1.52
CA ASP A 126 -0.70 4.17 2.89
C ASP A 126 -2.18 4.62 2.97
N GLY A 127 -2.84 4.76 1.82
CA GLY A 127 -4.24 5.12 1.69
C GLY A 127 -4.52 6.63 1.72
N ASN A 128 -3.49 7.47 1.87
CA ASN A 128 -3.65 8.91 1.80
C ASN A 128 -3.73 9.40 0.36
N ARG A 129 -4.64 10.34 0.10
CA ARG A 129 -4.78 10.97 -1.22
C ARG A 129 -3.59 11.90 -1.51
N ILE A 130 -3.03 11.77 -2.72
CA ILE A 130 -1.93 12.59 -3.26
C ILE A 130 -2.46 13.62 -4.24
N ALA A 131 -3.39 13.23 -5.11
CA ALA A 131 -4.07 14.12 -6.05
C ALA A 131 -5.52 13.68 -6.22
N ASN A 132 -6.41 14.66 -6.42
CA ASN A 132 -7.82 14.44 -6.72
C ASN A 132 -8.01 13.84 -8.10
N ASP A 133 -7.17 14.23 -9.06
CA ASP A 133 -7.28 13.87 -10.47
C ASP A 133 -5.94 14.16 -11.21
N ASN A 134 -5.89 13.98 -12.54
CA ASN A 134 -4.68 14.24 -13.32
C ASN A 134 -4.30 15.73 -13.38
N GLY A 135 -5.29 16.63 -13.35
CA GLY A 135 -5.06 18.07 -13.35
C GLY A 135 -4.36 18.50 -12.07
N ASP A 136 -4.89 18.04 -10.93
CA ASP A 136 -4.33 18.28 -9.59
C ASP A 136 -2.90 17.72 -9.46
N LEU A 137 -2.59 16.56 -10.05
CA LEU A 137 -1.21 16.01 -10.03
C LEU A 137 -0.18 16.96 -10.66
N TRP A 138 -0.56 17.71 -11.69
CA TRP A 138 0.33 18.49 -12.55
C TRP A 138 0.09 20.01 -12.46
N ASP A 139 -0.60 20.50 -11.43
CA ASP A 139 -0.90 21.93 -11.26
C ASP A 139 0.21 22.72 -10.55
N GLY A 140 1.27 22.02 -10.11
CA GLY A 140 2.37 22.58 -9.33
C GLY A 140 2.32 22.24 -7.84
N SER A 141 1.31 21.50 -7.40
CA SER A 141 1.26 20.98 -6.04
C SER A 141 0.61 19.60 -5.98
N ILE A 142 0.87 18.90 -4.88
CA ILE A 142 0.18 17.67 -4.50
C ILE A 142 -0.30 17.84 -3.07
N ILE A 143 -1.32 17.08 -2.69
CA ILE A 143 -1.98 17.21 -1.38
C ILE A 143 -1.01 16.84 -0.25
N ARG A 144 -0.15 15.83 -0.50
CA ARG A 144 0.84 15.33 0.47
C ARG A 144 2.11 14.89 -0.27
N PRO A 145 3.27 14.87 0.40
CA PRO A 145 4.49 14.33 -0.18
C PRO A 145 4.38 12.83 -0.48
N ILE A 146 5.15 12.35 -1.46
CA ILE A 146 5.26 10.93 -1.81
C ILE A 146 6.50 10.38 -1.10
N ASP A 147 6.33 9.92 0.14
CA ASP A 147 7.44 9.57 1.04
C ASP A 147 7.39 8.13 1.54
N ARG A 148 6.60 7.26 0.90
CA ARG A 148 6.48 5.84 1.26
C ARG A 148 7.07 4.94 0.20
N THR A 149 7.85 3.97 0.64
CA THR A 149 8.39 2.92 -0.22
C THR A 149 7.49 1.71 -0.29
N GLN A 150 7.68 0.88 -1.33
CA GLN A 150 6.95 -0.37 -1.52
C GLN A 150 7.06 -1.36 -0.33
N ASN A 151 8.01 -1.12 0.59
CA ASN A 151 8.26 -1.93 1.77
C ASN A 151 7.64 -1.31 3.05
N ASP A 152 6.76 -0.33 2.88
CA ASP A 152 6.16 0.47 3.96
C ASP A 152 7.18 1.15 4.88
N THR A 153 8.28 1.61 4.30
CA THR A 153 9.22 2.47 5.01
C THR A 153 9.04 3.92 4.57
N SER A 154 9.24 4.84 5.51
CA SER A 154 9.26 6.27 5.21
C SER A 154 10.62 6.67 4.63
N ASP A 155 10.60 7.38 3.51
CA ASP A 155 11.74 8.01 2.87
C ASP A 155 11.46 9.51 2.76
N THR A 156 11.72 10.25 3.83
CA THR A 156 11.23 11.63 3.98
C THR A 156 12.21 12.69 3.48
N PHE A 157 13.40 12.32 3.00
CA PHE A 157 14.39 13.31 2.55
C PHE A 157 15.32 12.79 1.45
N SER A 158 14.78 12.07 0.48
CA SER A 158 15.54 11.62 -0.68
C SER A 158 15.33 12.54 -1.86
N PHE A 159 16.43 12.85 -2.54
CA PHE A 159 16.38 13.40 -3.89
C PHE A 159 15.94 12.28 -4.83
N ILE A 160 14.95 12.55 -5.68
CA ILE A 160 14.42 11.60 -6.67
C ILE A 160 14.79 12.04 -8.08
N TRP A 161 14.97 11.10 -8.99
CA TRP A 161 15.07 11.42 -10.42
C TRP A 161 13.69 11.66 -11.01
N SER A 162 13.56 12.72 -11.82
CA SER A 162 12.34 12.97 -12.59
C SER A 162 12.63 13.42 -14.02
N GLY A 163 13.63 14.28 -14.24
CA GLY A 163 13.82 14.98 -15.50
C GLY A 163 12.57 15.73 -16.00
N SER A 164 11.65 16.06 -15.09
CA SER A 164 10.31 16.56 -15.44
C SER A 164 10.05 17.89 -14.75
N SER A 165 9.36 18.78 -15.44
CA SER A 165 8.82 20.00 -14.85
C SER A 165 7.55 19.71 -14.06
N SER A 166 7.10 20.66 -13.24
CA SER A 166 5.94 20.47 -12.35
C SER A 166 4.61 20.25 -13.06
N ASN A 167 4.52 20.51 -14.37
CA ASN A 167 3.33 20.24 -15.19
C ASN A 167 3.39 18.89 -15.93
N GLY A 168 4.40 18.07 -15.64
CA GLY A 168 4.59 16.73 -16.20
C GLY A 168 5.23 16.69 -17.58
N GLU A 169 5.64 17.84 -18.12
CA GLU A 169 6.44 17.93 -19.34
C GLU A 169 7.92 17.65 -19.08
N ALA A 170 8.58 17.21 -20.14
CA ALA A 170 10.03 17.11 -20.25
C ALA A 170 10.73 18.43 -19.87
N LEU A 171 11.62 18.39 -18.88
CA LEU A 171 12.43 19.56 -18.49
C LEU A 171 13.69 19.64 -19.36
N ILE A 172 13.69 20.54 -20.33
CA ILE A 172 14.81 20.73 -21.26
C ILE A 172 15.63 21.97 -20.87
N PRO A 173 16.94 21.87 -20.60
CA PRO A 173 17.72 20.64 -20.39
C PRO A 173 17.42 20.00 -19.03
N ASN A 174 18.02 18.82 -18.76
CA ASN A 174 18.03 18.05 -17.50
C ASN A 174 17.06 16.87 -17.44
N LEU A 175 16.85 16.21 -18.57
CA LEU A 175 16.01 15.03 -18.73
C LEU A 175 16.69 13.77 -18.21
N LEU A 176 15.93 12.69 -17.98
CA LEU A 176 16.52 11.36 -17.83
C LEU A 176 17.34 11.03 -19.10
N GLY A 177 18.60 10.63 -18.92
CA GLY A 177 19.57 10.38 -19.99
C GLY A 177 20.53 11.55 -20.28
N ASP A 178 20.21 12.78 -19.85
CA ASP A 178 21.12 13.93 -19.96
C ASP A 178 22.33 13.81 -19.01
N SER A 179 23.37 14.63 -19.23
CA SER A 179 24.59 14.63 -18.40
C SER A 179 24.32 15.02 -16.93
N PHE A 180 23.43 15.99 -16.74
CA PHE A 180 22.88 16.37 -15.45
C PHE A 180 21.38 16.19 -15.53
N VAL A 181 20.78 15.65 -14.48
CA VAL A 181 19.36 15.28 -14.46
C VAL A 181 18.68 16.00 -13.32
N ALA A 182 17.50 16.53 -13.59
CA ALA A 182 16.69 17.21 -12.59
C ALA A 182 15.83 16.23 -11.80
N GLY A 183 15.36 16.71 -10.66
CA GLY A 183 14.66 15.90 -9.70
C GLY A 183 13.99 16.72 -8.62
N GLY A 184 13.30 16.02 -7.73
CA GLY A 184 12.58 16.61 -6.61
C GLY A 184 12.99 16.00 -5.27
N PHE A 185 12.24 16.32 -4.23
CA PHE A 185 12.42 15.75 -2.89
C PHE A 185 11.14 15.12 -2.37
N THR A 186 11.27 13.94 -1.77
CA THR A 186 10.16 13.17 -1.19
C THR A 186 9.42 13.86 -0.04
N SER A 187 10.02 14.87 0.61
CA SER A 187 9.40 15.66 1.70
C SER A 187 8.51 16.80 1.21
N THR A 188 8.51 17.09 -0.08
CA THR A 188 7.88 18.30 -0.60
C THR A 188 6.58 17.99 -1.31
N SER A 189 5.65 18.97 -1.28
CA SER A 189 4.34 18.86 -1.93
C SER A 189 4.00 20.04 -2.84
N SER A 190 4.82 21.11 -2.84
CA SER A 190 4.86 22.11 -3.91
C SER A 190 5.70 21.59 -5.09
N ASN A 191 5.89 22.37 -6.16
CA ASN A 191 6.74 22.08 -7.33
C ASN A 191 8.01 21.23 -7.05
N GLY A 192 8.71 21.51 -5.94
CA GLY A 192 9.88 20.75 -5.48
C GLY A 192 9.70 19.24 -5.33
N TRP A 193 8.48 18.71 -5.33
CA TRP A 193 8.21 17.27 -5.22
C TRP A 193 8.76 16.52 -6.44
N ILE A 194 8.73 17.17 -7.61
CA ILE A 194 9.21 16.64 -8.89
C ILE A 194 10.33 17.49 -9.50
N ASP A 195 10.33 18.81 -9.26
CA ASP A 195 11.31 19.76 -9.79
C ASP A 195 11.76 20.74 -8.69
N ALA A 196 12.87 20.40 -8.04
CA ALA A 196 13.54 21.23 -7.05
C ALA A 196 14.53 22.23 -7.67
N GLN A 197 14.44 22.49 -8.97
CA GLN A 197 15.32 23.41 -9.73
C GLN A 197 16.80 23.09 -9.56
N THR A 198 17.11 21.83 -9.29
CA THR A 198 18.45 21.33 -9.04
C THR A 198 18.68 20.13 -9.94
N ALA A 199 19.80 20.15 -10.66
CA ALA A 199 20.24 19.03 -11.47
C ALA A 199 21.59 18.51 -10.96
N ILE A 200 21.74 17.19 -10.89
CA ILE A 200 22.96 16.53 -10.41
C ILE A 200 23.44 15.49 -11.43
N ASP A 201 24.70 15.08 -11.33
CA ASP A 201 25.31 14.15 -12.29
C ASP A 201 24.53 12.83 -12.37
N ARG A 202 24.18 12.42 -13.59
CA ARG A 202 23.35 11.25 -13.90
C ARG A 202 23.87 9.94 -13.34
N VAL A 203 25.18 9.83 -13.06
CA VAL A 203 25.77 8.59 -12.52
C VAL A 203 25.44 8.36 -11.05
N ASN A 204 24.89 9.35 -10.35
CA ASN A 204 24.41 9.18 -8.98
C ASN A 204 23.22 8.22 -8.97
N VAL A 205 23.21 7.30 -8.02
CA VAL A 205 22.04 6.45 -7.80
C VAL A 205 21.03 7.17 -6.89
N ARG A 206 19.79 7.30 -7.35
CA ARG A 206 18.68 7.93 -6.61
C ARG A 206 17.39 7.14 -6.82
N SER A 207 16.43 7.38 -5.94
CA SER A 207 15.08 6.82 -6.04
C SER A 207 14.30 7.48 -7.17
N VAL A 208 13.20 6.88 -7.58
CA VAL A 208 12.21 7.45 -8.51
C VAL A 208 10.82 7.24 -7.95
N TYR A 209 9.83 7.98 -8.44
CA TYR A 209 8.44 7.64 -8.16
C TYR A 209 7.89 6.63 -9.16
N ALA A 210 7.04 5.76 -8.65
CA ALA A 210 6.31 4.75 -9.40
C ALA A 210 4.81 5.04 -9.30
N LEU A 211 4.11 5.06 -10.45
CA LEU A 211 2.67 5.21 -10.54
C LEU A 211 2.05 3.97 -11.17
N SER A 212 0.99 3.45 -10.57
CA SER A 212 0.25 2.34 -11.15
C SER A 212 -0.60 2.77 -12.36
N GLY A 213 -0.98 1.79 -13.18
CA GLY A 213 -2.16 1.86 -14.03
C GLY A 213 -3.43 2.05 -13.19
N VAL A 214 -4.57 2.24 -13.88
CA VAL A 214 -5.86 2.43 -13.20
C VAL A 214 -6.30 1.13 -12.54
N LEU A 215 -6.46 1.17 -11.22
CA LEU A 215 -7.03 0.11 -10.41
C LEU A 215 -8.53 0.35 -10.22
N THR A 216 -9.26 -0.72 -10.01
CA THR A 216 -10.68 -0.66 -9.63
C THR A 216 -10.80 -1.21 -8.22
N LYS A 217 -11.37 -0.44 -7.30
CA LYS A 217 -11.63 -0.90 -5.93
C LYS A 217 -12.49 -2.16 -6.02
N PRO A 218 -12.02 -3.30 -5.49
CA PRO A 218 -12.78 -4.53 -5.52
C PRO A 218 -14.18 -4.29 -4.97
N GLY A 219 -15.19 -4.81 -5.68
CA GLY A 219 -16.53 -4.90 -5.15
C GLY A 219 -16.41 -5.59 -3.80
N GLY A 220 -16.83 -4.94 -2.72
CA GLY A 220 -17.03 -5.64 -1.46
C GLY A 220 -18.07 -6.70 -1.75
N GLY A 221 -17.61 -7.91 -2.09
CA GLY A 221 -18.49 -9.05 -2.28
C GLY A 221 -19.32 -9.06 -1.02
N GLY A 222 -20.63 -8.82 -1.17
CA GLY A 222 -21.54 -9.19 -0.12
C GLY A 222 -21.11 -10.58 0.28
N ILE A 223 -20.75 -10.76 1.53
CA ILE A 223 -20.56 -12.10 2.06
C ILE A 223 -21.95 -12.71 1.86
N THR A 224 -22.16 -13.43 0.76
CA THR A 224 -23.21 -14.43 0.73
C THR A 224 -22.69 -15.45 1.71
N VAL A 225 -23.01 -15.21 2.99
CA VAL A 225 -23.03 -16.26 4.00
C VAL A 225 -23.76 -17.38 3.29
N PRO A 226 -23.09 -18.52 3.00
CA PRO A 226 -23.84 -19.69 2.56
C PRO A 226 -24.86 -19.87 3.65
N GLU A 227 -26.15 -19.71 3.33
CA GLU A 227 -27.18 -19.88 4.34
C GLU A 227 -26.92 -21.26 4.93
N HIS A 228 -26.43 -21.31 6.17
CA HIS A 228 -26.45 -22.54 6.92
C HIS A 228 -27.92 -22.88 6.90
N THR A 229 -28.27 -23.96 6.20
CA THR A 229 -29.57 -24.59 6.24
C THR A 229 -29.88 -24.80 7.72
N SER A 230 -30.52 -23.80 8.31
CA SER A 230 -30.83 -23.76 9.72
C SER A 230 -32.06 -24.62 9.87
N ILE A 231 -31.82 -25.93 9.84
CA ILE A 231 -32.65 -26.93 10.49
C ILE A 231 -32.58 -26.57 11.98
N LEU A 232 -33.47 -25.68 12.40
CA LEU A 232 -33.89 -25.57 13.78
C LEU A 232 -35.38 -25.82 13.78
N GLY A 233 -35.68 -27.09 14.08
CA GLY A 233 -37.02 -27.61 14.19
C GLY A 233 -37.85 -26.82 15.20
N PHE A 234 -39.12 -26.69 14.85
CA PHE A 234 -40.20 -26.28 15.73
C PHE A 234 -40.11 -26.99 17.09
N ILE A 235 -39.72 -26.27 18.14
CA ILE A 235 -40.08 -26.65 19.51
C ILE A 235 -41.44 -26.02 19.77
N THR A 236 -42.49 -26.79 19.48
CA THR A 236 -43.85 -26.54 19.94
C THR A 236 -43.89 -26.68 21.46
N LEU A 237 -44.09 -25.55 22.13
CA LEU A 237 -44.32 -25.46 23.57
C LEU A 237 -45.72 -26.02 23.89
N GLY A 238 -45.80 -27.32 24.15
CA GLY A 238 -46.96 -28.01 24.72
C GLY A 238 -46.64 -28.50 26.12
N GLY A 239 -47.39 -28.03 27.13
CA GLY A 239 -47.13 -28.29 28.55
C GLY A 239 -47.64 -29.63 29.09
N LEU A 240 -47.92 -29.64 30.43
CA LEU A 240 -48.52 -30.70 31.26
C LEU A 240 -47.55 -31.87 31.62
N MET A 241 -47.29 -32.30 32.87
CA MET A 241 -47.80 -32.04 34.23
C MET A 241 -46.74 -32.44 35.27
N LEU A 242 -46.64 -31.68 36.36
CA LEU A 242 -45.96 -32.06 37.61
C LEU A 242 -46.75 -33.19 38.30
N GLY A 243 -46.14 -34.36 38.46
CA GLY A 243 -46.62 -35.44 39.32
C GLY A 243 -45.64 -35.70 40.46
N GLY A 244 -46.09 -35.49 41.71
CA GLY A 244 -45.34 -35.81 42.93
C GLY A 244 -46.17 -35.49 44.17
N ALA A 245 -47.08 -36.39 44.56
CA ALA A 245 -46.90 -37.31 45.68
C ALA A 245 -47.35 -36.72 47.03
N VAL A 246 -48.58 -37.08 47.45
CA VAL A 246 -49.01 -37.00 48.86
C VAL A 246 -49.18 -38.42 49.40
N ARG A 247 -48.50 -38.60 50.53
CA ARG A 247 -48.23 -39.77 51.38
C ARG A 247 -49.51 -40.38 51.98
N LYS A 248 -49.65 -41.72 51.99
CA LYS A 248 -50.58 -42.44 52.88
C LYS A 248 -49.93 -43.69 53.49
N GLY A 249 -50.19 -43.88 54.77
CA GLY A 249 -49.35 -44.61 55.75
C GLY A 249 -49.32 -46.13 55.69
N ARG A 250 -48.38 -46.67 56.48
CA ARG A 250 -48.33 -48.08 56.88
C ARG A 250 -49.15 -48.28 58.16
N LYS A 251 -49.83 -49.42 58.19
CA LYS A 251 -50.38 -50.07 59.40
C LYS A 251 -49.25 -50.50 60.32
#